data_AF-A0AA38HT15-F1
#
_entry.id   AF-A0AA38HT15-F1
#
_cell.length_a   1.000
_cell.length_b   1.000
_cell.length_c   1.000
_cell.angle_alpha   90.00
_cell.angle_beta   90.00
_cell.angle_gamma   90.00
#
_symmetry.space_group_name_H-M   'P 1'
#
loop_
_entity.id
_entity.type
_entity.pdbx_description
1 polymer ?
#
loop_
_entity_poly.entity_id
_entity_poly.type
_entity_poly.pdbx_seq_one_letter_code
_entity_poly.pdbx_strand_id
1 'polypeptide(L)'
;MSLPTDFGPDSGGRLKGVCIIKPIVYGNIARYFGKKREEDGHTHQWTVYVKPYNNEDISCYVKKVHFKLHESYANQNRIVVKPPYEISETGWGEFEIVIKIHFHDPNERPVTVYHILKLFPSGGTMDIGMEQGKGLLSESYDEIVFQDPTQLMHHLLTNTKQLTLGRWEHNTNFEEKKEKTLKSITDAKQKVKKEIAVLKNRLKLARETISQFKDEIAKLQDGQFA
;
A
#
# COMPACT_ATOMS: atom_id res chain seq x y z
N MET A 1 -33.03 -9.63 9.59
CA MET A 1 -33.46 -9.79 8.19
C MET A 1 -32.57 -10.84 7.56
N SER A 2 -33.14 -11.94 7.08
CA SER A 2 -32.44 -12.99 6.35
C SER A 2 -31.89 -12.42 5.04
N LEU A 3 -30.63 -12.76 4.70
CA LEU A 3 -30.05 -12.51 3.38
C LEU A 3 -31.04 -12.98 2.29
N PRO A 4 -31.20 -12.26 1.16
CA PRO A 4 -31.81 -12.87 -0.02
C PRO A 4 -30.90 -14.03 -0.41
N THR A 5 -31.33 -15.25 -0.12
CA THR A 5 -30.45 -16.43 -0.10
C THR A 5 -30.12 -16.99 -1.48
N ASP A 6 -30.50 -16.31 -2.56
CA ASP A 6 -30.35 -16.88 -3.90
C ASP A 6 -29.86 -15.84 -4.91
N PHE A 7 -28.55 -15.58 -4.87
CA PHE A 7 -27.85 -14.83 -5.91
C PHE A 7 -27.48 -15.73 -7.11
N GLY A 8 -27.83 -17.02 -7.09
CA GLY A 8 -27.44 -17.97 -8.13
C GLY A 8 -25.92 -18.19 -8.24
N PRO A 9 -25.46 -19.01 -9.21
CA PRO A 9 -24.05 -19.38 -9.36
C PRO A 9 -23.14 -18.20 -9.71
N ASP A 10 -23.68 -17.17 -10.35
CA ASP A 10 -22.94 -15.98 -10.79
C ASP A 10 -22.97 -14.83 -9.77
N SER A 11 -23.36 -15.10 -8.52
CA SER A 11 -23.45 -14.07 -7.47
C SER A 11 -24.34 -12.86 -7.86
N GLY A 12 -25.35 -13.10 -8.70
CA GLY A 12 -26.28 -12.13 -9.25
C GLY A 12 -25.74 -11.33 -10.43
N GLY A 13 -24.57 -11.67 -10.97
CA GLY A 13 -23.92 -10.93 -12.05
C GLY A 13 -23.28 -9.61 -11.59
N ARG A 14 -22.42 -9.04 -12.43
CA ARG A 14 -21.64 -7.83 -12.15
C ARG A 14 -22.44 -6.54 -12.40
N LEU A 15 -22.37 -5.61 -11.46
CA LEU A 15 -23.04 -4.31 -11.52
C LEU A 15 -22.17 -3.28 -12.27
N LYS A 16 -22.42 -3.10 -13.56
CA LYS A 16 -21.63 -2.18 -14.41
C LYS A 16 -21.71 -0.73 -13.94
N GLY A 17 -20.56 -0.07 -13.90
CA GLY A 17 -20.44 1.35 -13.54
C GLY A 17 -20.40 1.60 -12.03
N VAL A 18 -20.46 0.54 -11.20
CA VAL A 18 -20.35 0.64 -9.75
C VAL A 18 -18.90 0.42 -9.33
N CYS A 19 -18.37 1.35 -8.54
CA CYS A 19 -17.04 1.25 -7.94
C CYS A 19 -17.15 1.50 -6.44
N ILE A 20 -16.73 0.53 -5.64
CA ILE A 20 -16.69 0.63 -4.17
C ILE A 20 -15.24 0.51 -3.71
N ILE A 21 -14.82 1.45 -2.88
CA ILE A 21 -13.47 1.49 -2.32
C ILE A 21 -13.54 1.15 -0.83
N LYS A 22 -12.73 0.17 -0.40
CA LYS A 22 -12.59 -0.23 1.00
C LYS A 22 -11.15 0.03 1.47
N PRO A 23 -10.91 1.13 2.22
CA PRO A 23 -9.58 1.46 2.69
C PRO A 23 -9.17 0.54 3.85
N ILE A 24 -7.93 0.07 3.80
CA ILE A 24 -7.33 -0.83 4.78
C ILE A 24 -6.01 -0.28 5.30
N VAL A 25 -5.63 -0.74 6.47
CA VAL A 25 -4.31 -0.56 7.05
C VAL A 25 -3.70 -1.92 7.27
N TYR A 26 -2.48 -2.12 6.77
CA TYR A 26 -1.72 -3.33 7.01
C TYR A 26 -0.31 -2.98 7.47
N GLY A 27 0.30 -3.87 8.24
CA GLY A 27 1.61 -3.60 8.80
C GLY A 27 1.98 -4.52 9.93
N ASN A 28 2.96 -4.11 10.72
CA ASN A 28 3.33 -4.82 11.93
C ASN A 28 3.67 -3.87 13.09
N ILE A 29 3.51 -4.40 14.29
CA ILE A 29 4.18 -3.92 15.50
C ILE A 29 5.28 -4.90 15.90
N ALA A 30 6.34 -4.42 16.53
CA ALA A 30 7.41 -5.25 17.08
C ALA A 30 7.90 -4.74 18.43
N ARG A 31 8.25 -5.64 19.34
CA ARG A 31 8.81 -5.35 20.66
C ARG A 31 10.09 -6.13 20.85
N TYR A 32 11.18 -5.42 21.11
CA TYR A 32 12.45 -6.02 21.48
C TYR A 32 12.37 -6.62 22.89
N PHE A 33 12.91 -7.82 23.10
CA PHE A 33 12.93 -8.50 24.40
C PHE A 33 13.93 -7.89 25.40
N GLY A 34 14.79 -6.97 24.98
CA GLY A 34 15.92 -6.48 25.78
C GLY A 34 17.16 -7.37 25.68
N LYS A 35 16.96 -8.67 25.39
CA LYS A 35 18.02 -9.65 25.18
C LYS A 35 17.67 -10.67 24.11
N LYS A 36 18.69 -11.29 23.55
CA LYS A 36 18.53 -12.51 22.75
C LYS A 36 18.05 -13.66 23.65
N ARG A 37 16.99 -14.35 23.24
CA ARG A 37 16.51 -15.57 23.92
C ARG A 37 17.51 -16.70 23.70
N GLU A 38 17.80 -17.48 24.75
CA GLU A 38 18.83 -18.52 24.70
C GLU A 38 18.41 -19.73 23.86
N GLU A 39 17.13 -20.09 23.88
CA GLU A 39 16.58 -21.31 23.24
C GLU A 39 16.60 -21.27 21.71
N ASP A 40 16.15 -20.17 21.11
CA ASP A 40 15.91 -20.03 19.66
C ASP A 40 16.68 -18.85 19.04
N GLY A 41 17.36 -18.04 19.87
CA GLY A 41 18.06 -16.85 19.44
C GLY A 41 17.15 -15.69 19.01
N HIS A 42 15.85 -15.75 19.28
CA HIS A 42 14.92 -14.69 18.91
C HIS A 42 15.14 -13.43 19.76
N THR A 43 14.93 -12.27 19.15
CA THR A 43 15.18 -10.97 19.77
C THR A 43 13.92 -10.13 19.89
N HIS A 44 12.92 -10.36 19.04
CA HIS A 44 11.70 -9.59 18.98
C HIS A 44 10.47 -10.50 19.05
N GLN A 45 9.41 -9.98 19.64
CA GLN A 45 8.04 -10.40 19.34
C GLN A 45 7.44 -9.40 18.35
N TRP A 46 6.70 -9.88 17.37
CA TRP A 46 6.06 -9.03 16.38
C TRP A 46 4.65 -9.52 16.10
N THR A 47 3.77 -8.59 15.74
CA THR A 47 2.41 -8.89 15.28
C THR A 47 2.19 -8.22 13.94
N VAL A 48 1.93 -9.01 12.90
CA VAL A 48 1.52 -8.53 11.58
C VAL A 48 0.00 -8.56 11.48
N TYR A 49 -0.61 -7.57 10.82
CA TYR A 49 -2.07 -7.46 10.76
C TYR A 49 -2.58 -6.77 9.50
N VAL A 50 -3.88 -6.98 9.25
CA VAL A 50 -4.72 -6.18 8.36
C VAL A 50 -5.97 -5.75 9.14
N LYS A 51 -6.30 -4.47 9.07
CA LYS A 51 -7.49 -3.89 9.70
C LYS A 51 -8.14 -2.87 8.75
N PRO A 52 -9.44 -2.58 8.89
CA PRO A 52 -10.05 -1.50 8.14
C PRO A 52 -9.49 -0.14 8.54
N TYR A 53 -9.38 0.77 7.59
CA TYR A 53 -9.12 2.17 7.91
C TYR A 53 -10.35 2.83 8.55
N ASN A 54 -11.54 2.53 8.05
CA ASN A 54 -12.79 3.03 8.62
C ASN A 54 -13.26 2.15 9.79
N ASN A 55 -14.16 2.67 10.64
CA ASN A 55 -14.80 1.87 11.69
C ASN A 55 -15.87 0.94 11.10
N GLU A 56 -15.45 -0.14 10.42
CA GLU A 56 -16.36 -1.08 9.77
C GLU A 56 -15.92 -2.54 9.93
N ASP A 57 -16.87 -3.45 10.08
CA ASP A 57 -16.57 -4.88 10.19
C ASP A 57 -16.31 -5.49 8.82
N ILE A 58 -15.03 -5.65 8.49
CA ILE A 58 -14.61 -6.21 7.21
C ILE A 58 -14.90 -7.70 7.08
N SER A 59 -15.23 -8.40 8.16
CA SER A 59 -15.62 -9.83 8.10
C SER A 59 -16.92 -10.07 7.32
N CYS A 60 -17.71 -9.00 7.09
CA CYS A 60 -18.88 -9.04 6.23
C CYS A 60 -18.54 -9.38 4.77
N TYR A 61 -17.37 -8.96 4.27
CA TYR A 61 -16.97 -9.19 2.87
C TYR A 61 -15.64 -9.96 2.74
N VAL A 62 -14.81 -9.98 3.79
CA VAL A 62 -13.58 -10.79 3.88
C VAL A 62 -13.92 -12.17 4.45
N LYS A 63 -13.57 -13.21 3.70
CA LYS A 63 -13.72 -14.62 4.10
C LYS A 63 -12.56 -15.11 4.94
N LYS A 64 -11.33 -14.76 4.54
CA LYS A 64 -10.10 -15.16 5.22
C LYS A 64 -8.91 -14.34 4.73
N VAL A 65 -7.91 -14.20 5.58
CA VAL A 65 -6.61 -13.59 5.27
C VAL A 65 -5.53 -14.65 5.41
N HIS A 66 -4.74 -14.83 4.37
CA HIS A 66 -3.56 -15.68 4.38
C HIS A 66 -2.33 -14.82 4.62
N PHE A 67 -1.48 -15.22 5.54
CA PHE A 67 -0.17 -14.63 5.76
C PHE A 67 0.87 -15.69 5.44
N LYS A 68 1.68 -15.45 4.40
CA LYS A 68 2.84 -16.27 4.06
C LYS A 68 4.08 -15.66 4.68
N LEU A 69 4.61 -16.34 5.69
CA LEU A 69 5.85 -16.01 6.37
C LEU A 69 7.06 -16.56 5.60
N HIS A 70 8.26 -16.23 6.07
CA HIS A 70 9.51 -16.82 5.57
C HIS A 70 9.53 -18.34 5.78
N GLU A 71 10.21 -19.07 4.89
CA GLU A 71 10.21 -20.55 4.85
C GLU A 71 10.84 -21.20 6.08
N SER A 72 11.61 -20.42 6.86
CA SER A 72 12.16 -20.86 8.14
C SER A 72 11.12 -21.05 9.24
N TYR A 73 9.91 -20.48 9.10
CA TYR A 73 8.86 -20.63 10.10
C TYR A 73 8.06 -21.92 9.89
N ALA A 74 7.84 -22.65 10.98
CA ALA A 74 6.90 -23.76 10.97
C ALA A 74 5.50 -23.26 10.57
N ASN A 75 4.85 -23.99 9.66
CA ASN A 75 3.57 -23.61 9.08
C ASN A 75 3.60 -22.17 8.52
N GLN A 76 4.56 -21.87 7.63
CA GLN A 76 4.75 -20.54 7.05
C GLN A 76 3.48 -19.93 6.44
N ASN A 77 2.53 -20.76 5.97
CA ASN A 77 1.23 -20.32 5.47
C ASN A 77 0.20 -20.35 6.59
N ARG A 78 -0.08 -19.18 7.17
CA ARG A 78 -1.05 -19.02 8.26
C ARG A 78 -2.35 -18.45 7.70
N ILE A 79 -3.49 -18.97 8.13
CA ILE A 79 -4.81 -18.56 7.64
C ILE A 79 -5.64 -18.08 8.83
N VAL A 80 -6.11 -16.84 8.75
CA VAL A 80 -6.99 -16.23 9.74
C VAL A 80 -8.37 -16.01 9.12
N VAL A 81 -9.39 -16.65 9.68
CA VAL A 81 -10.76 -16.68 9.13
C VAL A 81 -11.72 -15.72 9.85
N LYS A 82 -11.31 -15.13 10.97
CA LYS A 82 -12.11 -14.21 11.78
C LYS A 82 -11.25 -13.04 12.27
N PRO A 83 -11.82 -11.83 12.43
CA PRO A 83 -11.10 -10.71 13.01
C PRO A 83 -10.77 -10.97 14.51
N PRO A 84 -9.69 -10.36 15.05
CA PRO A 84 -8.71 -9.52 14.35
C PRO A 84 -7.85 -10.34 13.37
N TYR A 85 -7.63 -9.80 12.16
CA TYR A 85 -6.82 -10.47 11.15
C TYR A 85 -5.34 -10.19 11.39
N GLU A 86 -4.79 -10.90 12.38
CA GLU A 86 -3.42 -10.71 12.83
C GLU A 86 -2.74 -12.02 13.23
N ILE A 87 -1.41 -12.01 13.19
CA ILE A 87 -0.57 -13.11 13.67
C ILE A 87 0.56 -12.53 14.49
N SER A 88 0.73 -13.07 15.69
CA SER A 88 1.88 -12.82 16.54
C SER A 88 2.88 -13.95 16.45
N GLU A 89 4.16 -13.59 16.32
CA GLU A 89 5.28 -14.51 16.25
C GLU A 89 6.52 -13.88 16.89
N THR A 90 7.59 -14.66 16.97
CA THR A 90 8.88 -14.19 17.47
C THR A 90 9.98 -14.44 16.45
N GLY A 91 11.00 -13.59 16.42
CA GLY A 91 12.08 -13.72 15.45
C GLY A 91 13.19 -12.70 15.66
N TRP A 92 14.16 -12.71 14.75
CA TRP A 92 15.33 -11.83 14.78
C TRP A 92 15.60 -11.09 13.48
N GLY A 93 14.99 -11.51 12.37
CA GLY A 93 15.21 -10.96 11.03
C GLY A 93 13.99 -10.24 10.47
N GLU A 94 14.24 -9.25 9.61
CA GLU A 94 13.25 -8.59 8.76
C GLU A 94 13.09 -9.39 7.45
N PHE A 95 11.87 -9.58 6.99
CA PHE A 95 11.56 -10.30 5.75
C PHE A 95 10.22 -9.86 5.17
N GLU A 96 9.97 -10.17 3.90
CA GLU A 96 8.68 -9.88 3.26
C GLU A 96 7.62 -10.91 3.68
N ILE A 97 6.50 -10.42 4.19
CA ILE A 97 5.28 -11.16 4.47
C ILE A 97 4.29 -10.90 3.33
N VAL A 98 3.83 -11.97 2.69
CA VAL A 98 2.78 -11.87 1.66
C VAL A 98 1.42 -12.05 2.33
N ILE A 99 0.58 -11.03 2.24
CA ILE A 99 -0.75 -11.03 2.84
C ILE A 99 -1.80 -11.12 1.73
N LYS A 100 -2.56 -12.22 1.69
CA LYS A 100 -3.58 -12.47 0.67
C LYS A 100 -4.99 -12.51 1.27
N ILE A 101 -5.79 -11.52 0.93
CA ILE A 101 -7.17 -11.30 1.39
C ILE A 101 -8.12 -11.99 0.42
N HIS A 102 -8.92 -12.93 0.91
CA HIS A 102 -9.95 -13.62 0.14
C HIS A 102 -11.33 -13.12 0.56
N PHE A 103 -12.24 -12.98 -0.41
CA PHE A 103 -13.59 -12.49 -0.19
C PHE A 103 -14.60 -13.64 -0.06
N HIS A 104 -15.77 -13.34 0.50
CA HIS A 104 -16.86 -14.32 0.58
C HIS A 104 -17.38 -14.70 -0.79
N ASP A 105 -17.47 -13.73 -1.70
CA ASP A 105 -17.77 -13.99 -3.09
C ASP A 105 -16.55 -14.60 -3.82
N PRO A 106 -16.63 -15.88 -4.26
CA PRO A 106 -15.53 -16.52 -4.98
C PRO A 106 -15.29 -15.92 -6.38
N ASN A 107 -16.26 -15.17 -6.91
CA ASN A 107 -16.13 -14.51 -8.20
C ASN A 107 -15.27 -13.23 -8.14
N GLU A 108 -14.92 -12.78 -6.92
CA GLU A 108 -13.96 -11.70 -6.72
C GLU A 108 -12.55 -12.23 -6.48
N ARG A 109 -11.59 -11.65 -7.22
CA ARG A 109 -10.19 -12.07 -7.16
C ARG A 109 -9.59 -11.70 -5.80
N PRO A 110 -8.85 -12.61 -5.13
CA PRO A 110 -8.14 -12.27 -3.91
C PRO A 110 -7.13 -11.13 -4.12
N VAL A 111 -7.05 -10.24 -3.14
CA VAL A 111 -6.07 -9.15 -3.14
C VAL A 111 -4.80 -9.61 -2.42
N THR A 112 -3.64 -9.28 -2.97
CA THR A 112 -2.33 -9.60 -2.37
C THR A 112 -1.56 -8.32 -2.10
N VAL A 113 -1.17 -8.11 -0.85
CA VAL A 113 -0.27 -7.02 -0.44
C VAL A 113 1.02 -7.61 0.11
N TYR A 114 2.11 -6.86 -0.06
CA TYR A 114 3.45 -7.25 0.38
C TYR A 114 3.90 -6.30 1.48
N HIS A 115 4.29 -6.86 2.63
CA HIS A 115 4.73 -6.08 3.77
C HIS A 115 6.12 -6.52 4.21
N ILE A 116 7.10 -5.62 4.23
CA ILE A 116 8.40 -5.92 4.83
C ILE A 116 8.26 -5.79 6.34
N LEU A 117 8.36 -6.92 7.06
CA LEU A 117 8.37 -6.95 8.51
C LEU A 117 9.51 -6.08 9.03
N LYS A 118 9.16 -5.05 9.83
CA LYS A 118 10.12 -4.17 10.47
C LYS A 118 10.31 -4.54 11.93
N LEU A 119 11.57 -4.73 12.33
CA LEU A 119 11.99 -5.00 13.71
C LEU A 119 12.89 -3.90 14.25
N PHE A 120 13.63 -3.22 13.37
CA PHE A 120 14.56 -2.17 13.73
C PHE A 120 14.11 -0.80 13.21
N PRO A 121 14.41 0.30 13.93
CA PRO A 121 14.17 1.65 13.44
C PRO A 121 14.93 1.86 12.12
N SER A 122 14.24 2.27 11.06
CA SER A 122 14.89 2.69 9.82
C SER A 122 15.45 4.10 10.03
N GLY A 123 16.75 4.32 9.74
CA GLY A 123 17.53 5.52 10.09
C GLY A 123 17.09 6.88 9.51
N GLY A 124 15.83 7.02 9.08
CA GLY A 124 15.23 8.27 8.60
C GLY A 124 13.88 8.63 9.23
N THR A 125 13.30 7.77 10.08
CA THR A 125 12.08 8.07 10.82
C THR A 125 12.43 8.37 12.27
N MET A 126 12.90 9.59 12.53
CA MET A 126 12.71 10.19 13.85
C MET A 126 11.25 10.63 13.93
N ASP A 127 10.33 9.69 14.08
CA ASP A 127 8.97 9.99 14.52
C ASP A 127 8.27 8.70 14.99
N ILE A 128 7.74 8.78 16.21
CA ILE A 128 7.00 7.78 17.00
C ILE A 128 7.88 6.74 17.72
N GLY A 129 8.39 7.14 18.90
CA GLY A 129 8.45 6.20 20.04
C GLY A 129 9.82 5.68 20.47
N MET A 130 10.85 6.53 20.60
CA MET A 130 11.96 6.27 21.53
C MET A 130 11.54 6.50 23.01
N GLU A 131 10.28 6.23 23.35
CA GLU A 131 9.94 5.99 24.76
C GLU A 131 10.26 4.52 25.02
N GLN A 132 11.20 4.26 25.93
CA GLN A 132 11.54 2.93 26.41
C GLN A 132 10.26 2.17 26.79
N GLY A 133 9.76 1.32 25.89
CA GLY A 133 8.52 0.55 26.07
C GLY A 133 7.50 0.61 24.93
N LYS A 134 7.54 1.62 24.06
CA LYS A 134 6.70 1.65 22.85
C LYS A 134 7.38 0.82 21.75
N GLY A 135 6.70 -0.24 21.32
CA GLY A 135 7.20 -1.11 20.24
C GLY A 135 7.39 -0.34 18.92
N LEU A 136 8.20 -0.89 18.02
CA LEU A 136 8.30 -0.41 16.65
C LEU A 136 6.96 -0.59 15.93
N LEU A 137 6.53 0.41 15.19
CA LEU A 137 5.32 0.38 14.37
C LEU A 137 5.70 0.63 12.91
N SER A 138 5.24 -0.24 12.01
CA SER A 138 5.35 -0.04 10.56
C SER A 138 4.02 -0.36 9.91
N GLU A 139 3.27 0.68 9.56
CA GLU A 139 1.97 0.57 8.91
C GLU A 139 1.92 1.29 7.56
N SER A 140 1.15 0.72 6.65
CA SER A 140 0.83 1.27 5.34
C SER A 140 -0.68 1.34 5.15
N TYR A 141 -1.12 2.38 4.44
CA TYR A 141 -2.50 2.56 4.00
C TYR A 141 -2.63 2.05 2.57
N ASP A 142 -3.72 1.37 2.26
CA ASP A 142 -4.06 0.92 0.91
C ASP A 142 -5.57 0.88 0.70
N GLU A 143 -6.00 0.80 -0.56
CA GLU A 143 -7.40 0.84 -0.96
C GLU A 143 -7.75 -0.38 -1.79
N ILE A 144 -8.67 -1.21 -1.29
CA ILE A 144 -9.23 -2.29 -2.09
C ILE A 144 -10.33 -1.73 -2.96
N VAL A 145 -10.14 -1.78 -4.28
CA VAL A 145 -11.09 -1.29 -5.28
C VAL A 145 -11.90 -2.45 -5.84
N PHE A 146 -13.21 -2.43 -5.61
CA PHE A 146 -14.16 -3.34 -6.22
C PHE A 146 -14.82 -2.66 -7.41
N GLN A 147 -14.29 -2.90 -8.61
CA GLN A 147 -14.85 -2.41 -9.86
C GLN A 147 -15.87 -3.41 -10.42
N ASP A 148 -17.07 -2.92 -10.70
CA ASP A 148 -18.22 -3.69 -11.15
C ASP A 148 -18.44 -4.95 -10.29
N PRO A 149 -18.65 -4.79 -8.96
CA PRO A 149 -18.81 -5.92 -8.05
C PRO A 149 -20.05 -6.74 -8.42
N THR A 150 -20.06 -8.01 -8.05
CA THR A 150 -21.28 -8.82 -8.16
C THR A 150 -22.39 -8.27 -7.24
N GLN A 151 -23.65 -8.64 -7.46
CA GLN A 151 -24.74 -8.24 -6.57
C GLN A 151 -24.53 -8.72 -5.13
N LEU A 152 -24.04 -9.95 -4.96
CA LEU A 152 -23.67 -10.48 -3.65
C LEU A 152 -22.59 -9.61 -3.01
N MET A 153 -21.50 -9.36 -3.72
CA MET A 153 -20.38 -8.61 -3.17
C MET A 153 -20.77 -7.17 -2.85
N HIS A 154 -21.53 -6.53 -3.73
CA HIS A 154 -22.10 -5.20 -3.49
C HIS A 154 -22.92 -5.19 -2.19
N HIS A 155 -23.81 -6.15 -2.00
CA HIS A 155 -24.61 -6.27 -0.78
C HIS A 155 -23.73 -6.41 0.48
N LEU A 156 -22.67 -7.23 0.42
CA LEU A 156 -21.74 -7.41 1.54
C LEU A 156 -20.91 -6.15 1.83
N LEU A 157 -20.56 -5.39 0.79
CA LEU A 157 -19.77 -4.16 0.89
C LEU A 157 -20.58 -2.98 1.42
N THR A 158 -21.88 -2.90 1.12
CA THR A 158 -22.75 -1.79 1.56
C THR A 158 -23.36 -2.00 2.95
N ASN A 159 -23.53 -3.25 3.37
CA ASN A 159 -24.20 -3.58 4.64
C ASN A 159 -23.21 -3.90 5.77
N THR A 160 -22.11 -3.13 5.85
CA THR A 160 -21.13 -3.27 6.93
C THR A 160 -21.63 -2.64 8.22
N LYS A 161 -21.34 -3.29 9.36
CA LYS A 161 -21.64 -2.75 10.69
C LYS A 161 -20.41 -2.02 11.23
N GLN A 162 -20.62 -1.10 12.17
CA GLN A 162 -19.51 -0.50 12.92
C GLN A 162 -18.87 -1.55 13.84
N LEU A 163 -17.54 -1.55 13.95
CA LEU A 163 -16.80 -2.46 14.85
C LEU A 163 -16.92 -2.03 16.31
N THR A 164 -16.82 -0.74 16.56
CA THR A 164 -16.84 -0.18 17.92
C THR A 164 -17.80 1.01 18.00
N LEU A 165 -18.36 1.24 19.19
CA LEU A 165 -19.18 2.43 19.48
C LEU A 165 -18.32 3.68 19.75
N GLY A 166 -17.01 3.49 19.96
CA GLY A 166 -16.07 4.55 20.28
C GLY A 166 -15.33 5.11 19.07
N ARG A 167 -14.35 5.99 19.32
CA ARG A 167 -13.49 6.54 18.29
C ARG A 167 -12.58 5.44 17.72
N TRP A 168 -12.59 5.28 16.41
CA TRP A 168 -11.69 4.39 15.69
C TRP A 168 -10.44 5.17 15.30
N GLU A 169 -9.33 4.88 15.98
CA GLU A 169 -8.06 5.57 15.80
C GLU A 169 -6.99 4.61 15.29
N HIS A 170 -6.07 5.15 14.50
CA HIS A 170 -4.87 4.45 14.05
C HIS A 170 -3.66 5.02 14.78
N ASN A 171 -2.67 4.16 15.02
CA ASN A 171 -1.41 4.59 15.62
C ASN A 171 -0.65 5.56 14.69
N THR A 172 -0.78 5.35 13.37
CA THR A 172 -0.22 6.23 12.34
C THR A 172 -1.25 7.28 11.92
N ASN A 173 -0.85 8.56 11.93
CA ASN A 173 -1.64 9.64 11.33
C ASN A 173 -1.48 9.63 9.79
N PHE A 174 -2.34 8.87 9.12
CA PHE A 174 -2.29 8.72 7.66
C PHE A 174 -2.62 10.01 6.91
N GLU A 175 -3.45 10.90 7.47
CA GLU A 175 -3.80 12.17 6.80
C GLU A 175 -2.61 13.13 6.78
N GLU A 176 -1.88 13.24 7.89
CA GLU A 176 -0.64 14.02 7.94
C GLU A 176 0.43 13.44 7.01
N LYS A 177 0.59 12.11 7.00
CA LYS A 177 1.53 11.42 6.10
C LYS A 177 1.18 11.72 4.64
N LYS A 178 -0.11 11.65 4.28
CA LYS A 178 -0.62 11.99 2.95
C LYS A 178 -0.32 13.45 2.59
N GLU A 179 -0.57 14.41 3.47
CA GLU A 179 -0.28 15.83 3.21
C GLU A 179 1.22 16.07 2.96
N LYS A 180 2.08 15.54 3.84
CA LYS A 180 3.54 15.62 3.71
C LYS A 180 4.02 15.01 2.38
N THR A 181 3.54 13.80 2.05
CA THR A 181 3.89 13.11 0.81
C THR A 181 3.39 13.88 -0.42
N LEU A 182 2.16 14.40 -0.41
CA LEU A 182 1.58 15.14 -1.53
C LEU A 182 2.34 16.44 -1.80
N LYS A 183 2.73 17.16 -0.74
CA LYS A 183 3.59 18.34 -0.83
C LYS A 183 4.92 18.00 -1.49
N SER A 184 5.61 16.97 -1.00
CA SER A 184 6.88 16.51 -1.57
C SER A 184 6.77 16.14 -3.06
N ILE A 185 5.72 15.42 -3.44
CA ILE A 185 5.45 15.07 -4.85
C ILE A 185 5.21 16.33 -5.70
N THR A 186 4.47 17.29 -5.18
CA THR A 186 4.16 18.54 -5.89
C THR A 186 5.42 19.36 -6.13
N ASP A 187 6.26 19.50 -5.11
CA ASP A 187 7.55 20.19 -5.20
C ASP A 187 8.48 19.51 -6.22
N ALA A 188 8.55 18.17 -6.18
CA ALA A 188 9.32 17.39 -7.15
C ALA A 188 8.80 17.57 -8.58
N LYS A 189 7.49 17.50 -8.79
CA LYS A 189 6.86 17.76 -10.11
C LYS A 189 7.18 19.16 -10.63
N GLN A 190 7.15 20.17 -9.75
CA GLN A 190 7.47 21.53 -10.14
C GLN A 190 8.94 21.67 -10.55
N LYS A 191 9.86 21.04 -9.81
CA LYS A 191 11.29 21.03 -10.15
C LYS A 191 11.54 20.38 -11.51
N VAL A 192 10.98 19.20 -11.75
CA VAL A 192 11.09 18.50 -13.04
C VAL A 192 10.50 19.33 -14.18
N LYS A 193 9.34 19.97 -13.97
CA LYS A 193 8.74 20.86 -14.98
C LYS A 193 9.63 22.04 -15.33
N LYS A 194 10.29 22.66 -14.33
CA LYS A 194 11.26 23.74 -14.55
C LYS A 194 12.47 23.26 -15.36
N GLU A 195 13.04 22.11 -15.00
CA GLU A 195 14.18 21.52 -15.72
C GLU A 195 13.83 21.18 -17.18
N ILE A 196 12.65 20.59 -17.42
CA ILE A 196 12.14 20.33 -18.77
C ILE A 196 12.03 21.62 -19.58
N ALA A 197 11.52 22.71 -18.98
CA ALA A 197 11.40 23.99 -19.67
C ALA A 197 12.78 24.56 -20.05
N VAL A 198 13.77 24.49 -19.14
CA VAL A 198 15.14 24.91 -19.41
C VAL A 198 15.76 24.10 -20.56
N LEU A 199 15.62 22.78 -20.53
CA LEU A 199 16.15 21.90 -21.57
C LEU A 199 15.48 22.14 -22.93
N LYS A 200 14.16 22.38 -22.96
CA LYS A 200 13.43 22.73 -24.19
C LYS A 200 13.94 24.06 -24.78
N ASN A 201 14.19 25.07 -23.94
CA ASN A 201 14.72 26.35 -24.40
C ASN A 201 16.14 26.20 -24.96
N ARG A 202 17.00 25.43 -24.29
CA ARG A 202 18.36 25.12 -24.80
C ARG A 202 18.31 24.37 -26.12
N LEU A 203 17.41 23.40 -26.27
CA LEU A 203 17.23 22.66 -27.52
C LEU A 203 16.77 23.58 -28.66
N LYS A 204 15.85 24.51 -28.37
CA LYS A 204 15.38 25.51 -29.34
C LYS A 204 16.53 26.39 -29.80
N LEU A 205 17.28 26.98 -28.86
CA LEU A 205 18.44 27.82 -29.17
C LEU A 205 19.48 27.06 -29.99
N ALA A 206 19.83 25.83 -29.60
CA ALA A 206 20.78 25.01 -30.36
C ALA A 206 20.31 24.74 -31.80
N ARG A 207 19.01 24.49 -32.02
CA ARG A 207 18.44 24.32 -33.37
C ARG A 207 18.51 25.59 -34.20
N GLU A 208 18.19 26.73 -33.60
CA GLU A 208 18.28 28.05 -34.25
C GLU A 208 19.73 28.36 -34.64
N THR A 209 20.69 28.13 -33.73
CA THR A 209 22.13 28.30 -33.99
C THR A 209 22.62 27.36 -35.09
N ILE A 210 22.21 26.08 -35.09
CA ILE A 210 22.56 25.14 -36.18
C ILE A 210 22.00 25.63 -37.52
N SER A 211 20.78 26.18 -37.54
CA SER A 211 20.19 26.73 -38.77
C SER A 211 20.99 27.92 -39.29
N GLN A 212 21.34 28.87 -38.40
CA GLN A 212 22.14 30.05 -38.76
C GLN A 212 23.51 29.66 -39.35
N PHE A 213 24.22 28.73 -38.70
CA PHE A 213 25.51 28.26 -39.22
C PHE A 213 25.38 27.54 -40.57
N LYS A 214 24.31 26.78 -40.80
CA LYS A 214 24.05 26.16 -42.12
C LYS A 214 23.84 27.21 -43.21
N ASP A 215 23.06 28.25 -42.92
CA ASP A 215 22.79 29.33 -43.88
C ASP A 215 24.08 30.11 -44.21
N GLU A 216 24.93 30.34 -43.22
CA GLU A 216 26.22 31.03 -43.40
C GLU A 216 27.22 30.20 -44.22
N ILE A 217 27.31 28.88 -43.96
CA ILE A 217 28.13 27.96 -44.75
C ILE A 217 27.67 27.94 -46.22
N ALA A 218 26.36 27.91 -46.47
CA ALA A 218 25.81 27.91 -47.83
C ALA A 218 26.21 29.18 -48.61
N LYS A 219 26.11 30.36 -47.98
CA LYS A 219 26.52 31.64 -48.59
C LYS A 219 28.01 31.69 -48.93
N LEU A 220 28.86 31.13 -48.06
CA LEU A 220 30.31 31.08 -48.29
C LEU A 220 30.70 30.10 -49.40
N GLN A 221 29.96 29.01 -49.57
CA GLN A 221 30.16 28.06 -50.66
C GLN A 221 29.74 28.65 -52.01
N ASP A 222 28.61 29.36 -52.08
CA ASP A 222 28.16 30.01 -53.32
C ASP A 222 29.11 31.16 -53.75
N GLY A 223 29.74 31.84 -52.79
CA GLY A 223 30.73 32.89 -53.06
C GLY A 223 32.11 32.41 -53.53
N GLN A 224 32.41 31.11 -53.46
CA GLN A 224 33.66 30.52 -53.96
C GLN A 224 33.61 30.09 -55.43
N PHE A 225 32.43 30.10 -56.07
CA PHE A 225 32.24 29.72 -57.47
C PHE A 225 31.78 30.87 -58.38
N ALA A 226 31.82 32.11 -57.89
CA ALA A 226 31.61 33.34 -58.65
C ALA A 226 32.93 34.09 -58.87
#